data_AF-A0A2H9N7Z3-F1
#
_entry.id   AF-A0A2H9N7Z3-F1
#
_cell.length_a   1.000
_cell.length_b   1.000
_cell.length_c   1.000
_cell.angle_alpha   90.00
_cell.angle_beta   90.00
_cell.angle_gamma   90.00
#
_symmetry.space_group_name_H-M   'P 1'
#
loop_
_entity.id
_entity.type
_entity.pdbx_description
1 polymer ?
#
loop_
_entity_poly.entity_id
_entity_poly.type
_entity_poly.pdbx_seq_one_letter_code
_entity_poly.pdbx_strand_id
1 'polypeptide(L)' 'MMAAKPKVFKKSGKQRNGKGFSREELKRAGLSLKEALKFGIPVDSRRRTTHEENVEVVKTFLESKKVESKSKGKSKS' A
#
# COMPACT_ATOMS: atom_id res chain seq x y z
N MET A 1 13.22 -6.27 -7.77
CA MET A 1 11.87 -6.25 -7.17
C MET A 1 11.60 -4.88 -6.56
N MET A 2 10.90 -4.01 -7.28
CA MET A 2 10.49 -2.69 -6.75
C MET A 2 9.29 -2.90 -5.82
N ALA A 3 9.56 -2.99 -4.51
CA ALA A 3 8.50 -2.90 -3.52
C ALA A 3 8.20 -1.42 -3.27
N ALA A 4 6.93 -1.03 -3.37
CA ALA A 4 6.47 0.28 -2.92
C ALA A 4 6.99 0.54 -1.50
N LYS A 5 7.77 1.62 -1.32
CA LYS A 5 8.38 1.95 -0.03
C LYS A 5 7.41 2.83 0.77
N PRO A 6 6.91 2.38 1.94
CA PRO A 6 6.05 3.19 2.78
C PRO A 6 6.85 4.34 3.39
N LYS A 7 6.39 5.58 3.19
CA LYS A 7 6.99 6.79 3.73
C LYS A 7 6.35 7.13 5.07
N VAL A 8 7.18 7.34 6.09
CA VAL A 8 6.73 7.66 7.45
C VAL A 8 7.24 9.04 7.81
N PHE A 9 6.32 9.96 8.08
CA PHE A 9 6.65 11.29 8.56
C PHE A 9 6.69 11.30 10.09
N LYS A 10 7.84 11.69 10.67
CA LYS A 10 7.89 12.08 12.09
C LYS A 10 7.37 13.51 12.24
N LYS A 11 6.87 13.86 13.43
CA LYS A 11 6.54 15.25 13.82
C LYS A 11 7.71 16.23 13.63
N SER A 12 8.95 15.75 13.60
CA SER A 12 10.15 16.58 13.36
C SER A 12 10.48 16.80 11.87
N GLY A 13 9.56 16.50 10.94
CA GLY A 13 9.78 16.65 9.49
C GLY A 13 10.68 15.59 8.84
N LYS A 14 11.27 14.67 9.62
CA LYS A 14 12.12 13.60 9.06
C LYS A 14 11.27 12.50 8.44
N GLN A 15 11.51 12.22 7.16
CA GLN A 15 10.94 11.10 6.43
C GLN A 15 11.80 9.85 6.66
N ARG A 16 11.16 8.71 6.93
CA ARG A 16 11.84 7.42 7.01
C ARG A 16 11.06 6.35 6.25
N ASN A 17 11.80 5.36 5.78
CA ASN A 17 11.20 4.19 5.16
C ASN A 17 10.66 3.29 6.29
N GLY A 18 9.35 3.04 6.26
CA GLY A 18 8.70 2.12 7.18
C GLY A 18 8.97 0.67 6.82
N LYS A 19 8.69 -0.24 7.76
CA LYS A 19 8.74 -1.69 7.49
C LYS A 19 7.64 -2.13 6.53
N GLY A 20 6.48 -1.47 6.55
CA GLY A 20 5.31 -1.80 5.74
C GLY A 20 4.22 -0.73 5.81
N PHE A 21 3.20 -0.87 4.98
CA PHE A 21 1.98 -0.06 4.97
C PHE A 21 1.05 -0.46 6.10
N SER A 22 0.35 0.51 6.67
CA SER A 22 -0.67 0.26 7.69
C SER A 22 -1.89 -0.46 7.10
N ARG A 23 -2.61 -1.19 7.95
CA ARG A 23 -3.89 -1.82 7.61
C ARG A 23 -4.91 -0.80 7.07
N GLU A 24 -4.95 0.40 7.64
CA GLU A 24 -5.89 1.43 7.19
C GLU A 24 -5.49 2.05 5.84
N GLU A 25 -4.19 2.21 5.59
CA GLU A 25 -3.68 2.71 4.30
C GLU A 25 -4.04 1.74 3.16
N LEU A 26 -3.83 0.44 3.38
CA LEU A 26 -4.21 -0.61 2.43
C LEU A 26 -5.72 -0.62 2.20
N LYS A 27 -6.52 -0.51 3.26
CA LYS A 27 -7.99 -0.46 3.16
C LYS A 27 -8.45 0.75 2.35
N ARG A 28 -7.87 1.94 2.54
CA ARG A 28 -8.14 3.14 1.73
C ARG A 28 -7.69 2.99 0.27
N ALA A 29 -6.62 2.22 0.02
CA ALA A 29 -6.17 1.90 -1.33
C ALA A 29 -7.04 0.82 -2.01
N GLY A 30 -8.04 0.25 -1.32
CA GLY A 30 -8.90 -0.81 -1.85
C GLY A 30 -8.25 -2.19 -1.81
N LEU A 31 -7.23 -2.38 -0.97
CA LEU A 31 -6.56 -3.65 -0.74
C LEU A 31 -6.92 -4.25 0.61
N SER A 32 -7.19 -5.55 0.59
CA SER A 32 -7.15 -6.36 1.80
C SER A 32 -5.71 -6.75 2.15
N LEU A 33 -5.48 -7.10 3.43
CA LEU A 33 -4.18 -7.59 3.91
C LEU A 33 -3.68 -8.80 3.09
N LYS A 34 -4.60 -9.71 2.73
CA LYS A 34 -4.29 -10.91 1.95
C LYS A 34 -3.85 -10.56 0.53
N GLU A 35 -4.56 -9.62 -0.12
CA GLU A 35 -4.20 -9.15 -1.45
C GLU A 35 -2.88 -8.41 -1.44
N ALA A 36 -2.65 -7.53 -0.46
CA ALA A 36 -1.39 -6.81 -0.31
C ALA A 36 -0.20 -7.77 -0.21
N LEU A 37 -0.29 -8.81 0.62
CA LEU A 37 0.74 -9.85 0.73
C LEU A 37 0.93 -10.61 -0.59
N LYS A 38 -0.16 -10.94 -1.31
CA LYS A 38 -0.09 -11.58 -2.63
C LYS A 38 0.58 -10.69 -3.68
N PHE A 39 0.40 -9.38 -3.58
CA PHE A 39 1.08 -8.40 -4.41
C PHE A 39 2.52 -8.11 -3.95
N GLY A 40 3.01 -8.72 -2.88
CA GLY A 40 4.35 -8.46 -2.34
C GLY A 40 4.48 -7.06 -1.71
N ILE A 41 3.36 -6.47 -1.31
CA ILE A 41 3.33 -5.19 -0.59
C ILE A 41 3.63 -5.48 0.88
N PRO A 42 4.67 -4.86 1.47
CA PRO A 42 5.00 -5.07 2.87
C PRO A 42 3.92 -4.43 3.76
N VAL A 43 3.47 -5.17 4.76
CA VAL A 43 2.37 -4.76 5.66
C VAL A 43 2.90 -4.63 7.09
N ASP A 44 2.59 -3.52 7.74
CA ASP A 44 2.86 -3.28 9.17
C ASP A 44 1.54 -3.04 9.92
N SER A 45 0.93 -4.12 10.39
CA SER A 45 -0.33 -4.11 11.12
C SER A 45 -0.27 -3.43 12.49
N ARG A 46 0.94 -3.23 13.04
CA ARG A 46 1.12 -2.60 14.36
C ARG A 46 0.95 -1.08 14.30
N ARG A 47 0.96 -0.50 13.10
CA ARG A 47 0.92 0.94 12.89
C ARG A 47 -0.51 1.42 12.66
N ARG A 48 -1.02 2.27 13.56
CA ARG A 48 -2.36 2.88 13.47
C ARG A 48 -2.39 4.24 12.76
N THR A 49 -1.24 4.77 12.36
CA THR A 49 -1.19 6.05 11.63
C THR A 49 -1.42 5.84 10.15
N THR A 50 -2.26 6.69 9.57
CA THR A 50 -2.53 6.77 8.14
C THR A 50 -1.86 7.99 7.53
N HIS A 51 -1.23 7.81 6.38
CA HIS A 51 -0.73 8.92 5.56
C HIS A 51 -1.30 8.82 4.15
N GLU A 52 -1.85 9.92 3.63
CA GLU A 52 -2.48 9.93 2.31
C GLU A 52 -1.47 9.74 1.18
N GLU A 53 -0.26 10.30 1.31
CA GLU A 53 0.85 10.01 0.37
C GLU A 53 1.12 8.51 0.22
N ASN A 54 1.05 7.74 1.31
CA ASN A 54 1.26 6.30 1.24
C ASN A 54 0.12 5.59 0.51
N VAL A 55 -1.12 6.05 0.69
CA VAL A 55 -2.29 5.52 -0.01
C VAL A 55 -2.14 5.76 -1.51
N GLU A 56 -1.70 6.94 -1.93
CA GLU A 56 -1.43 7.26 -3.33
C GLU A 56 -0.30 6.41 -3.91
N VAL A 57 0.79 6.19 -3.16
CA VAL A 57 1.88 5.29 -3.57
C VAL A 57 1.37 3.86 -3.78
N VAL A 58 0.48 3.36 -2.91
CA VAL A 58 -0.11 2.03 -3.08
C VAL A 58 -1.05 1.99 -4.29
N LYS A 59 -1.87 3.04 -4.49
CA LYS A 59 -2.77 3.15 -5.65
C LYS A 59 -2.01 3.20 -6.97
N THR A 60 -0.97 4.01 -7.06
CA THR A 60 -0.13 4.10 -8.27
C THR A 60 0.59 2.79 -8.55
N PHE A 61 1.11 2.12 -7.51
CA PHE A 61 1.69 0.79 -7.65
C PHE A 61 0.69 -0.25 -8.13
N LEU A 62 -0.56 -0.20 -7.64
CA LEU A 62 -1.66 -1.03 -8.11
C LEU A 62 -2.02 -0.74 -9.56
N GLU A 63 -2.07 0.52 -9.96
CA GLU A 63 -2.35 0.96 -11.34
C GLU A 63 -1.33 0.31 -12.29
N SER A 64 -0.03 0.45 -11.97
CA SER A 64 1.05 -0.17 -12.75
C SER A 64 0.91 -1.68 -12.84
N LYS A 65 0.54 -2.35 -11.73
CA LYS A 65 0.33 -3.81 -11.71
C LYS A 65 -0.93 -4.25 -12.45
N LYS A 66 -1.99 -3.43 -12.43
CA LYS A 66 -3.22 -3.65 -13.20
C LYS A 66 -2.98 -3.56 -14.70
N VAL A 67 -2.08 -2.67 -15.14
CA VAL A 67 -1.67 -2.59 -16.55
C VAL A 67 -1.02 -3.91 -16.98
N GLU A 68 -0.25 -4.56 -16.11
CA GLU A 68 0.28 -5.91 -16.36
C GLU A 68 -0.77 -7.03 -16.20
N SER A 69 -1.83 -6.82 -15.40
CA SER A 69 -2.81 -7.85 -15.04
C SER A 69 -4.22 -7.66 -15.62
N LYS A 70 -4.40 -6.94 -16.74
CA LYS A 70 -5.71 -6.75 -17.43
C LYS A 70 -6.44 -8.06 -17.83
N SER A 71 -5.98 -9.23 -17.39
CA SER A 71 -6.58 -10.53 -17.63
C SER A 71 -7.28 -11.21 -16.44
N LYS A 72 -7.31 -10.68 -15.20
CA LYS A 72 -8.07 -11.35 -14.11
C LYS A 72 -8.96 -10.44 -13.25
N GLY A 73 -10.22 -10.30 -13.70
CA GLY A 73 -11.40 -10.65 -12.90
C GLY A 73 -11.83 -9.74 -11.74
N LYS A 74 -12.78 -8.84 -12.04
CA LYS A 74 -14.13 -8.73 -11.45
C LYS A 74 -14.32 -8.69 -9.91
N SER A 75 -14.77 -7.51 -9.45
CA SER A 75 -15.99 -7.23 -8.64
C SER A 75 -16.25 -7.88 -7.27
N LYS A 76 -16.82 -7.07 -6.36
CA LYS A 76 -17.94 -7.40 -5.45
C LYS A 76 -18.58 -6.06 -5.04
N SER A 77 -19.70 -5.69 -5.66
CA SER A 77 -21.12 -5.96 -5.31
C SER A 77 -21.62 -5.13 -4.15
#